data_AF-A0A955UWM3-F1
#
_entry.id   AF-A0A955UWM3-F1
#
_cell.length_a   1.000
_cell.length_b   1.000
_cell.length_c   1.000
_cell.angle_alpha   90.00
_cell.angle_beta   90.00
_cell.angle_gamma   90.00
#
_symmetry.space_group_name_H-M   'P 1'
#
loop_
_entity.id
_entity.type
_entity.pdbx_description
1 polymer ?
#
loop_
_entity_poly.entity_id
_entity_poly.type
_entity_poly.pdbx_seq_one_letter_code
_entity_poly.pdbx_strand_id
1 'polypeptide(L)'
;MAAAVCGALLALAPPAPDARATSDVESAIEDTVIVRVLDREVVGVDAVARGSSSLRLDPGERLLSHEARGRIGIVVTNRRLLGFSAKSGWTERRLRIAESTPSRADVDARLALFLTSQRAIGFDGHWREEVLSPQEAVQRSSLASSTALVVTNRRAMGLSPASGGFVSIPLRVHEDVEQARAVATLAEVTTSQRVLVFSAGDGTWTEELRTLD
;
A
#
# COMPACT_ATOMS: atom_id res chain seq x y z
N MET A 1 -31.54 -33.62 -73.12
CA MET A 1 -30.13 -33.25 -72.86
C MET A 1 -30.16 -32.21 -71.75
N ALA A 2 -29.71 -32.59 -70.55
CA ALA A 2 -29.95 -31.89 -69.30
C ALA A 2 -28.85 -30.87 -68.97
N ALA A 3 -29.22 -29.72 -68.42
CA ALA A 3 -28.36 -28.79 -67.69
C ALA A 3 -29.27 -27.97 -66.75
N ALA A 4 -29.47 -28.39 -65.50
CA ALA A 4 -28.62 -28.16 -64.32
C ALA A 4 -28.64 -26.68 -63.88
N VAL A 5 -29.62 -26.38 -63.02
CA VAL A 5 -29.72 -25.16 -62.20
C VAL A 5 -28.65 -25.26 -61.10
N CYS A 6 -27.75 -24.29 -61.04
CA CYS A 6 -26.73 -24.20 -59.99
C CYS A 6 -27.07 -23.00 -59.08
N GLY A 7 -27.60 -23.29 -57.90
CA GLY A 7 -27.86 -22.29 -56.87
C GLY A 7 -26.58 -21.94 -56.11
N ALA A 8 -26.29 -20.65 -55.99
CA ALA A 8 -25.20 -20.16 -55.16
C ALA A 8 -25.68 -20.00 -53.71
N LEU A 9 -25.18 -20.85 -52.80
CA LEU A 9 -25.27 -20.63 -51.36
C LEU A 9 -24.23 -19.58 -50.95
N LEU A 10 -24.68 -18.41 -50.50
CA LEU A 10 -23.86 -17.44 -49.78
C LEU A 10 -23.62 -17.95 -48.36
N ALA A 11 -22.40 -18.40 -48.07
CA ALA A 11 -21.97 -18.71 -46.71
C ALA A 11 -21.57 -17.41 -45.99
N LEU A 12 -22.36 -17.03 -44.98
CA LEU A 12 -22.06 -15.93 -44.06
C LEU A 12 -20.96 -16.40 -43.10
N ALA A 13 -19.74 -15.89 -43.24
CA ALA A 13 -18.66 -16.14 -42.27
C ALA A 13 -18.90 -15.28 -41.00
N PRO A 14 -18.76 -15.82 -39.78
CA PRO A 14 -18.82 -15.00 -38.57
C PRO A 14 -17.57 -14.10 -38.47
N PRO A 15 -17.69 -12.88 -37.90
CA PRO A 15 -16.53 -12.03 -37.67
C PRO A 15 -15.59 -12.68 -36.64
N ALA A 16 -14.30 -12.65 -36.94
CA ALA A 16 -13.27 -13.11 -36.02
C ALA A 16 -13.35 -12.31 -34.71
N PRO A 17 -13.25 -12.95 -33.53
CA PRO A 17 -13.16 -12.21 -32.29
C PRO A 17 -11.83 -11.44 -32.27
N ASP A 18 -11.94 -10.11 -32.23
CA ASP A 18 -10.86 -9.20 -31.87
C ASP A 18 -10.36 -9.56 -30.47
N ALA A 19 -9.39 -10.46 -30.39
CA ALA A 19 -8.64 -10.72 -29.18
C ALA A 19 -7.64 -9.57 -28.97
N ARG A 20 -8.17 -8.37 -28.73
CA ARG A 20 -7.49 -7.41 -27.86
C ARG A 20 -7.49 -8.02 -26.47
N ALA A 21 -6.54 -8.91 -26.22
CA ALA A 21 -6.11 -9.20 -24.87
C ALA A 21 -5.57 -7.87 -24.32
N THR A 22 -6.43 -7.17 -23.60
CA THR A 22 -6.05 -6.14 -22.64
C THR A 22 -5.06 -6.77 -21.66
N SER A 23 -3.77 -6.71 -21.99
CA SER A 23 -2.68 -7.09 -21.11
C SER A 23 -2.33 -5.96 -20.14
N ASP A 24 -3.34 -5.26 -19.62
CA ASP A 24 -3.20 -4.21 -18.60
C ASP A 24 -3.67 -4.73 -17.24
N VAL A 25 -3.33 -5.98 -16.94
CA VAL A 25 -3.42 -6.50 -15.58
C VAL A 25 -2.04 -6.34 -14.97
N GLU A 26 -1.89 -5.22 -14.24
CA GLU A 26 -0.88 -4.99 -13.20
C GLU A 26 0.46 -5.69 -13.47
N SER A 27 1.35 -5.02 -14.20
CA SER A 27 2.76 -5.43 -14.27
C SER A 27 3.24 -5.65 -12.83
N ALA A 28 3.37 -6.91 -12.43
CA ALA A 28 3.91 -7.28 -11.13
C ALA A 28 5.23 -6.54 -11.01
N ILE A 29 5.30 -5.58 -10.10
CA ILE A 29 6.53 -4.84 -9.89
C ILE A 29 7.52 -5.87 -9.36
N GLU A 30 8.47 -6.25 -10.21
CA GLU A 30 9.51 -7.19 -9.83
C GLU A 30 10.25 -6.66 -8.59
N ASP A 31 10.64 -7.57 -7.72
CA ASP A 31 11.45 -7.25 -6.55
C ASP A 31 12.84 -6.80 -7.03
N THR A 32 13.10 -5.50 -6.93
CA THR A 32 14.40 -4.89 -7.29
C THR A 32 15.28 -4.67 -6.07
N VAL A 33 14.72 -4.75 -4.86
CA VAL A 33 15.43 -4.54 -3.60
C VAL A 33 15.61 -5.84 -2.85
N ILE A 34 16.82 -6.04 -2.32
CA ILE A 34 17.14 -7.12 -1.39
C ILE A 34 17.64 -6.49 -0.08
N VAL A 35 17.09 -6.96 1.04
CA VAL A 35 17.61 -6.66 2.38
C VAL A 35 18.32 -7.90 2.91
N ARG A 36 19.58 -7.73 3.33
CA ARG A 36 20.36 -8.75 4.03
C ARG A 36 20.68 -8.28 5.43
N VAL A 37 20.52 -9.17 6.39
CA VAL A 37 20.92 -8.93 7.77
C VAL A 37 22.17 -9.74 8.05
N LEU A 38 23.23 -9.05 8.47
CA LEU A 38 24.44 -9.59 9.04
C LEU A 38 24.47 -9.23 10.54
N ASP A 39 25.33 -9.87 11.33
CA ASP A 39 25.38 -9.78 12.80
C ASP A 39 24.85 -8.47 13.41
N ARG A 40 25.44 -7.34 13.03
CA ARG A 40 25.06 -6.00 13.50
C ARG A 40 24.93 -4.99 12.36
N GLU A 41 24.68 -5.46 11.16
CA GLU A 41 24.66 -4.63 9.97
C GLU A 41 23.53 -5.07 9.05
N VAL A 42 22.76 -4.10 8.56
CA VAL A 42 21.74 -4.34 7.54
C VAL A 42 22.25 -3.77 6.22
N VAL A 43 22.19 -4.59 5.18
CA VAL A 43 22.67 -4.25 3.84
C VAL A 43 21.47 -4.25 2.90
N GLY A 44 21.22 -3.12 2.27
CA GLY A 44 20.21 -2.94 1.24
C GLY A 44 20.91 -2.91 -0.11
N VAL A 45 20.43 -3.71 -1.05
CA VAL A 45 20.95 -3.78 -2.42
C VAL A 45 19.81 -3.50 -3.38
N ASP A 46 20.04 -2.61 -4.34
CA ASP A 46 19.12 -2.38 -5.45
C ASP A 46 19.71 -2.95 -6.75
N ALA A 47 19.00 -3.91 -7.34
CA ALA A 47 19.42 -4.63 -8.54
C ALA A 47 19.42 -3.76 -9.80
N VAL A 48 18.57 -2.72 -9.86
CA VAL A 48 18.40 -1.86 -11.04
C VAL A 48 19.44 -0.73 -11.03
N ALA A 49 19.55 -0.02 -9.91
CA ALA A 49 20.54 1.03 -9.71
C ALA A 49 21.97 0.47 -9.52
N ARG A 50 22.12 -0.85 -9.32
CA ARG A 50 23.38 -1.54 -9.00
C ARG A 50 24.12 -0.90 -7.82
N GLY A 51 23.35 -0.36 -6.87
CA GLY A 51 23.84 0.28 -5.66
C GLY A 51 23.66 -0.62 -4.45
N SER A 52 24.52 -0.46 -3.44
CA SER A 52 24.30 -1.03 -2.13
C SER A 52 24.59 0.01 -1.05
N SER A 53 23.89 -0.11 0.07
CA SER A 53 24.12 0.71 1.25
C SER A 53 24.01 -0.18 2.48
N SER A 54 24.84 0.08 3.47
CA SER A 54 24.78 -0.63 4.73
C SER A 54 24.58 0.32 5.91
N LEU A 55 23.93 -0.18 6.95
CA LEU A 55 23.67 0.54 8.18
C LEU A 55 23.96 -0.37 9.38
N ARG A 56 24.70 0.15 10.34
CA ARG A 56 25.07 -0.58 11.56
C ARG A 56 24.03 -0.40 12.66
N LEU A 57 23.67 -1.51 13.30
CA LEU A 57 22.79 -1.53 14.47
C LEU A 57 23.54 -1.08 15.73
N ASP A 58 22.85 -0.30 16.56
CA ASP A 58 23.37 0.22 17.83
C ASP A 58 23.65 -0.93 18.82
N PRO A 59 24.55 -0.75 19.80
CA PRO A 59 24.75 -1.76 20.85
C PRO A 59 23.45 -2.07 21.60
N GLY A 60 23.08 -3.35 21.64
CA GLY A 60 21.83 -3.81 22.27
C GLY A 60 20.57 -3.57 21.44
N GLU A 61 20.68 -2.98 20.25
CA GLU A 61 19.60 -2.98 19.26
C GLU A 61 19.39 -4.39 18.71
N ARG A 62 18.15 -4.86 18.70
CA ARG A 62 17.76 -6.19 18.24
C ARG A 62 16.84 -6.06 17.04
N LEU A 63 17.16 -6.80 15.99
CA LEU A 63 16.27 -7.03 14.87
C LEU A 63 15.01 -7.77 15.37
N LEU A 64 13.84 -7.28 14.97
CA LEU A 64 12.56 -7.94 15.20
C LEU A 64 12.05 -8.60 13.91
N SER A 65 12.10 -7.87 12.81
CA SER A 65 11.71 -8.37 11.49
C SER A 65 12.42 -7.61 10.37
N HIS A 66 12.45 -8.18 9.18
CA HIS A 66 12.80 -7.48 7.95
C HIS A 66 12.02 -8.06 6.78
N GLU A 67 11.72 -7.23 5.79
CA GLU A 67 11.02 -7.62 4.56
C GLU A 67 11.47 -6.71 3.42
N ALA A 68 11.55 -7.24 2.21
CA ALA A 68 11.77 -6.45 1.00
C ALA A 68 10.75 -6.87 -0.04
N ARG A 69 10.11 -5.89 -0.68
CA ARG A 69 9.16 -6.13 -1.78
C ARG A 69 9.21 -4.97 -2.75
N GLY A 70 9.17 -5.28 -4.04
CA GLY A 70 9.30 -4.33 -5.14
C GLY A 70 10.54 -3.47 -4.95
N ARG A 71 10.32 -2.19 -4.64
CA ARG A 71 11.34 -1.13 -4.62
C ARG A 71 11.73 -0.66 -3.22
N ILE A 72 11.20 -1.29 -2.17
CA ILE A 72 11.46 -0.89 -0.79
C ILE A 72 11.92 -2.08 0.06
N GLY A 73 12.78 -1.76 1.02
CA GLY A 73 13.24 -2.69 2.05
C GLY A 73 12.94 -2.12 3.42
N ILE A 74 12.37 -2.92 4.30
CA ILE A 74 12.03 -2.54 5.66
C ILE A 74 12.78 -3.41 6.65
N VAL A 75 13.29 -2.78 7.70
CA VAL A 75 13.80 -3.45 8.89
C VAL A 75 13.14 -2.85 10.12
N VAL A 76 12.63 -3.71 11.00
CA VAL A 76 12.04 -3.33 12.28
C VAL A 76 12.97 -3.77 13.40
N THR A 77 13.33 -2.84 14.28
CA THR A 77 14.13 -3.13 15.48
C THR A 77 13.37 -2.75 16.74
N ASN A 78 13.89 -3.14 17.89
CA ASN A 78 13.37 -2.71 19.20
C ASN A 78 13.59 -1.21 19.51
N ARG A 79 14.18 -0.42 18.59
CA ARG A 79 14.48 1.01 18.82
C ARG A 79 13.98 1.92 17.70
N ARG A 80 14.01 1.46 16.45
CA ARG A 80 13.71 2.26 15.26
C ARG A 80 13.20 1.39 14.12
N LEU A 81 12.51 2.05 13.21
CA LEU A 81 12.18 1.52 11.89
C LEU A 81 13.25 2.00 10.92
N LEU A 82 13.71 1.12 10.05
CA LEU A 82 14.65 1.43 8.99
C LEU A 82 13.98 1.14 7.65
N GLY A 83 14.12 2.08 6.73
CA GLY A 83 13.53 2.04 5.41
C GLY A 83 14.62 2.27 4.38
N PHE A 84 14.72 1.34 3.43
CA PHE A 84 15.64 1.37 2.31
C PHE A 84 14.87 1.60 1.02
N SER A 85 15.38 2.49 0.18
CA SER A 85 15.00 2.60 -1.23
C SER A 85 16.23 2.95 -2.07
N ALA A 86 16.18 2.69 -3.38
CA ALA A 86 17.25 3.05 -4.31
C ALA A 86 17.61 4.55 -4.23
N LYS A 87 16.60 5.40 -4.04
CA LYS A 87 16.75 6.87 -4.09
C LYS A 87 17.28 7.45 -2.78
N SER A 88 16.83 6.93 -1.64
CA SER A 88 17.15 7.48 -0.32
C SER A 88 18.20 6.68 0.46
N GLY A 89 18.59 5.49 -0.01
CA GLY A 89 19.41 4.57 0.78
C GLY A 89 18.70 4.18 2.07
N TRP A 90 19.46 3.87 3.13
CA TRP A 90 18.89 3.64 4.46
C TRP A 90 18.51 4.97 5.12
N THR A 91 17.26 5.03 5.57
CA THR A 91 16.75 6.11 6.41
C THR A 91 16.07 5.51 7.65
N GLU A 92 16.01 6.28 8.73
CA GLU A 92 15.47 5.79 10.00
C GLU A 92 14.30 6.61 10.53
N ARG A 93 13.43 5.94 11.29
CA ARG A 93 12.41 6.56 12.13
C ARG A 93 12.47 5.95 13.53
N ARG A 94 12.91 6.74 14.51
CA ARG A 94 12.97 6.31 15.91
C ARG A 94 11.58 6.20 16.52
N LEU A 95 11.39 5.18 17.35
CA LEU A 95 10.20 5.03 18.18
C LEU A 95 10.22 6.06 19.31
N ARG A 96 9.04 6.56 19.69
CA ARG A 96 8.84 7.49 20.79
C ARG A 96 8.87 6.74 22.12
N ILE A 97 9.02 7.49 23.21
CA ILE A 97 8.96 6.93 24.56
C ILE A 97 7.57 6.33 24.77
N ALA A 98 7.51 5.11 25.34
CA ALA A 98 6.28 4.35 25.57
C ALA A 98 5.44 4.07 24.31
N GLU A 99 6.01 4.22 23.12
CA GLU A 99 5.40 3.76 21.87
C GLU A 99 5.59 2.24 21.74
N SER A 100 4.53 1.51 21.44
CA SER A 100 4.65 0.08 21.18
C SER A 100 5.47 -0.15 19.91
N THR A 101 6.44 -1.05 19.98
CA THR A 101 7.18 -1.47 18.80
C THR A 101 6.30 -2.42 17.97
N PRO A 102 6.04 -2.13 16.69
CA PRO A 102 5.36 -3.08 15.84
C PRO A 102 6.20 -4.35 15.70
N SER A 103 5.60 -5.53 15.72
CA SER A 103 6.34 -6.79 15.56
C SER A 103 6.76 -7.05 14.11
N ARG A 104 6.03 -6.46 13.15
CA ARG A 104 6.31 -6.48 11.71
C ARG A 104 5.72 -5.25 11.03
N ALA A 105 6.11 -5.02 9.78
CA ALA A 105 5.45 -4.07 8.89
C ALA A 105 4.49 -4.80 7.96
N ASP A 106 3.45 -4.12 7.48
CA ASP A 106 2.80 -4.53 6.23
C ASP A 106 3.56 -3.88 5.08
N VAL A 107 4.03 -4.67 4.12
CA VAL A 107 4.89 -4.21 3.02
C VAL A 107 4.31 -4.62 1.68
N ASP A 108 4.22 -3.65 0.77
CA ASP A 108 3.87 -3.83 -0.62
C ASP A 108 4.98 -3.23 -1.52
N ALA A 109 4.88 -3.41 -2.83
CA ALA A 109 5.93 -3.14 -3.81
C ALA A 109 6.50 -1.71 -3.82
N ARG A 110 5.75 -0.72 -3.31
CA ARG A 110 6.23 0.68 -3.20
C ARG A 110 5.97 1.32 -1.86
N LEU A 111 5.23 0.66 -0.97
CA LEU A 111 4.74 1.27 0.25
C LEU A 111 4.78 0.27 1.39
N ALA A 112 5.23 0.73 2.55
CA ALA A 112 5.07 0.00 3.80
C ALA A 112 4.24 0.81 4.78
N LEU A 113 3.49 0.10 5.62
CA LEU A 113 2.68 0.66 6.69
C LEU A 113 3.08 0.03 8.02
N PHE A 114 3.26 0.87 9.03
CA PHE A 114 3.47 0.50 10.42
C PHE A 114 2.41 1.18 11.26
N LEU A 115 1.85 0.41 12.19
CA LEU A 115 0.87 0.91 13.15
C LEU A 115 1.44 0.73 14.56
N THR A 116 1.43 1.81 15.32
CA THR A 116 1.83 1.80 16.73
C THR A 116 0.67 2.26 17.60
N SER A 117 0.85 2.25 18.92
CA SER A 117 -0.10 2.84 19.85
C SER A 117 -0.23 4.37 19.73
N GLN A 118 0.65 5.05 18.98
CA GLN A 118 0.73 6.51 18.93
C GLN A 118 0.63 7.12 17.54
N ARG A 119 0.84 6.35 16.46
CA ARG A 119 0.85 6.87 15.09
C ARG A 119 0.69 5.78 14.04
N ALA A 120 0.16 6.19 12.89
CA ALA A 120 0.36 5.49 11.63
C ALA A 120 1.64 6.02 10.98
N ILE A 121 2.48 5.12 10.48
CA ILE A 121 3.75 5.47 9.83
C ILE A 121 3.78 4.79 8.46
N GLY A 122 3.96 5.58 7.42
CA GLY A 122 4.15 5.13 6.05
C GLY A 122 5.60 5.27 5.60
N PHE A 123 6.04 4.38 4.71
CA PHE A 123 7.31 4.51 4.01
C PHE A 123 7.15 4.23 2.52
N ASP A 124 7.41 5.24 1.68
CA ASP A 124 7.36 5.19 0.21
C ASP A 124 8.73 5.51 -0.43
N GLY A 125 9.81 5.35 0.36
CA GLY A 125 11.12 5.97 0.12
C GLY A 125 11.34 7.22 0.98
N HIS A 126 10.26 7.82 1.48
CA HIS A 126 10.24 8.85 2.49
C HIS A 126 9.34 8.43 3.67
N TRP A 127 9.69 8.88 4.88
CA TRP A 127 8.87 8.63 6.07
C TRP A 127 7.70 9.61 6.13
N ARG A 128 6.49 9.09 6.29
CA ARG A 128 5.26 9.85 6.52
C ARG A 128 4.65 9.37 7.83
N GLU A 129 4.13 10.28 8.65
CA GLU A 129 3.50 9.89 9.90
C GLU A 129 2.25 10.72 10.18
N GLU A 130 1.29 10.08 10.83
CA GLU A 130 0.07 10.72 11.33
C GLU A 130 -0.13 10.28 12.78
N VAL A 131 -0.25 11.25 13.68
CA VAL A 131 -0.36 11.00 15.12
C VAL A 131 -1.76 10.55 15.47
N LEU A 132 -1.87 9.50 16.28
CA LEU A 132 -3.13 9.05 16.88
C LEU A 132 -3.35 9.75 18.21
N SER A 133 -4.59 10.15 18.47
CA SER A 133 -4.96 10.69 19.77
C SER A 133 -4.91 9.59 20.86
N PRO A 134 -4.73 9.91 22.15
CA PRO A 134 -4.62 8.90 23.22
C PRO A 134 -5.79 7.91 23.36
N GLN A 135 -6.97 8.24 22.84
CA GLN A 135 -8.17 7.39 22.81
C GLN A 135 -8.57 6.95 21.40
N GLU A 136 -7.71 7.24 20.42
CA GLU A 136 -7.90 6.85 19.05
C GLU A 136 -7.28 5.46 18.85
N ALA A 137 -8.12 4.51 18.46
CA ALA A 137 -7.73 3.13 18.25
C ALA A 137 -7.95 2.75 16.79
N VAL A 138 -6.96 2.08 16.19
CA VAL A 138 -7.09 1.54 14.83
C VAL A 138 -8.08 0.38 14.86
N GLN A 139 -9.11 0.46 14.01
CA GLN A 139 -10.14 -0.57 13.84
C GLN A 139 -9.85 -1.45 12.63
N ARG A 140 -9.33 -0.87 11.55
CA ARG A 140 -8.99 -1.55 10.30
C ARG A 140 -7.77 -0.89 9.65
N SER A 141 -7.02 -1.67 8.90
CA SER A 141 -6.00 -1.17 7.99
C SER A 141 -5.96 -2.02 6.73
N SER A 142 -5.57 -1.41 5.63
CA SER A 142 -5.35 -2.09 4.37
C SER A 142 -4.21 -1.42 3.63
N LEU A 143 -3.36 -2.21 2.98
CA LEU A 143 -2.23 -1.74 2.20
C LEU A 143 -2.36 -2.24 0.76
N ALA A 144 -1.99 -1.39 -0.19
CA ALA A 144 -1.82 -1.76 -1.59
C ALA A 144 -0.57 -1.09 -2.15
N SER A 145 -0.18 -1.46 -3.37
CA SER A 145 1.03 -1.03 -4.08
C SER A 145 1.29 0.47 -4.11
N SER A 146 0.30 1.35 -3.97
CA SER A 146 0.48 2.82 -4.02
C SER A 146 -0.41 3.61 -3.07
N THR A 147 -1.10 2.94 -2.14
CA THR A 147 -1.95 3.59 -1.14
C THR A 147 -2.01 2.74 0.12
N ALA A 148 -2.16 3.41 1.26
CA ALA A 148 -2.46 2.75 2.52
C ALA A 148 -3.70 3.39 3.13
N LEU A 149 -4.52 2.56 3.77
CA LEU A 149 -5.72 2.95 4.47
C LEU A 149 -5.58 2.57 5.93
N VAL A 150 -5.86 3.52 6.82
CA VAL A 150 -5.97 3.30 8.25
C VAL A 150 -7.29 3.88 8.71
N VAL A 151 -8.14 3.06 9.31
CA VAL A 151 -9.43 3.49 9.86
C VAL A 151 -9.39 3.33 11.37
N THR A 152 -9.69 4.42 12.07
CA THR A 152 -9.78 4.46 13.53
C THR A 152 -11.22 4.63 13.98
N ASN A 153 -11.46 4.55 15.28
CA ASN A 153 -12.75 4.93 15.87
C ASN A 153 -13.11 6.43 15.74
N ARG A 154 -12.32 7.24 15.04
CA ARG A 154 -12.53 8.70 14.89
C ARG A 154 -12.49 9.18 13.44
N ARG A 155 -11.70 8.53 12.59
CA ARG A 155 -11.44 8.98 11.21
C ARG A 155 -10.93 7.86 10.33
N ALA A 156 -11.11 8.02 9.02
CA ALA A 156 -10.37 7.28 8.02
C ALA A 156 -9.19 8.13 7.52
N MET A 157 -8.05 7.49 7.28
CA MET A 157 -6.81 8.12 6.86
C MET A 157 -6.25 7.38 5.65
N GLY A 158 -6.04 8.10 4.56
CA GLY A 158 -5.46 7.59 3.33
C GLY A 158 -4.05 8.15 3.14
N LEU A 159 -3.06 7.29 2.91
CA LEU A 159 -1.69 7.71 2.61
C LEU A 159 -1.55 7.99 1.12
N SER A 160 -1.26 9.25 0.78
CA SER A 160 -0.95 9.66 -0.58
C SER A 160 0.49 10.15 -0.66
N PRO A 161 1.35 9.44 -1.41
CA PRO A 161 2.66 9.95 -1.81
C PRO A 161 2.58 11.29 -2.56
N ALA A 162 1.50 11.50 -3.34
CA ALA A 162 1.30 12.69 -4.15
C ALA A 162 0.97 13.94 -3.30
N SER A 163 0.15 13.81 -2.26
CA SER A 163 -0.09 14.89 -1.29
C SER A 163 1.00 15.01 -0.23
N GLY A 164 1.92 14.05 -0.17
CA GLY A 164 3.07 14.04 0.72
C GLY A 164 2.75 13.57 2.14
N GLY A 165 1.66 12.85 2.37
CA GLY A 165 1.32 12.36 3.71
C GLY A 165 -0.05 11.69 3.81
N PHE A 166 -0.52 11.56 5.05
CA PHE A 166 -1.86 11.06 5.33
C PHE A 166 -2.88 12.19 5.14
N VAL A 167 -3.99 11.87 4.49
CA VAL A 167 -5.15 12.75 4.37
C VAL A 167 -6.30 12.09 5.11
N SER A 168 -6.91 12.84 6.04
CA SER A 168 -7.94 12.33 6.93
C SER A 168 -9.33 12.82 6.56
N ILE A 169 -10.33 11.98 6.80
CA ILE A 169 -11.75 12.36 6.86
C ILE A 169 -12.36 11.87 8.17
N PRO A 170 -13.04 12.73 8.96
CA PRO A 170 -13.64 12.32 10.22
C PRO A 170 -14.81 11.36 10.01
N LEU A 171 -14.92 10.36 10.89
CA LEU A 171 -16.14 9.56 11.04
C LEU A 171 -17.18 10.35 11.83
N ARG A 172 -18.46 10.10 11.54
CA ARG A 172 -19.61 10.68 12.21
C ARG A 172 -19.88 9.94 13.52
N VAL A 173 -20.68 10.56 14.38
CA VAL A 173 -21.13 9.92 15.62
C VAL A 173 -22.06 8.76 15.27
N HIS A 174 -21.86 7.61 15.91
CA HIS A 174 -22.59 6.36 15.63
C HIS A 174 -22.43 5.87 14.18
N GLU A 175 -21.29 6.19 13.55
CA GLU A 175 -20.89 5.62 12.26
C GLU A 175 -19.99 4.40 12.52
N ASP A 176 -20.51 3.22 12.19
CA ASP A 176 -19.79 1.97 12.37
C ASP A 176 -19.07 1.57 11.08
N VAL A 177 -17.81 1.14 11.20
CA VAL A 177 -17.00 0.71 10.06
C VAL A 177 -17.30 -0.76 9.76
N GLU A 178 -17.89 -1.01 8.59
CA GLU A 178 -18.26 -2.36 8.15
C GLU A 178 -17.12 -3.01 7.36
N GLN A 179 -16.55 -2.27 6.40
CA GLN A 179 -15.51 -2.76 5.51
C GLN A 179 -14.46 -1.66 5.25
N ALA A 180 -13.21 -2.07 5.07
CA ALA A 180 -12.13 -1.19 4.69
C ALA A 180 -11.19 -1.97 3.75
N ARG A 181 -10.88 -1.44 2.56
CA ARG A 181 -10.00 -2.07 1.59
C ARG A 181 -9.20 -1.05 0.80
N ALA A 182 -7.99 -1.42 0.42
CA ALA A 182 -7.13 -0.67 -0.49
C ALA A 182 -6.85 -1.50 -1.74
N VAL A 183 -6.90 -0.87 -2.91
CA VAL A 183 -6.61 -1.48 -4.22
C VAL A 183 -5.88 -0.47 -5.08
N ALA A 184 -4.67 -0.82 -5.55
CA ALA A 184 -3.81 0.04 -6.35
C ALA A 184 -3.60 1.44 -5.74
N THR A 185 -4.29 2.46 -6.26
CA THR A 185 -4.25 3.86 -5.81
C THR A 185 -5.51 4.31 -5.08
N LEU A 186 -6.51 3.44 -4.94
CA LEU A 186 -7.79 3.73 -4.30
C LEU A 186 -7.91 3.02 -2.97
N ALA A 187 -8.62 3.64 -2.04
CA ALA A 187 -9.06 2.97 -0.84
C ALA A 187 -10.54 3.26 -0.59
N GLU A 188 -11.27 2.27 -0.11
CA GLU A 188 -12.70 2.32 0.11
C GLU A 188 -12.99 1.95 1.57
N VAL A 189 -13.79 2.76 2.24
CA VAL A 189 -14.34 2.49 3.56
C VAL A 189 -15.86 2.46 3.42
N THR A 190 -16.45 1.33 3.76
CA THR A 190 -17.89 1.19 3.86
C THR A 190 -18.29 1.29 5.32
N THR A 191 -19.22 2.18 5.62
CA THR A 191 -19.76 2.38 6.96
C THR A 191 -21.26 2.14 6.99
N SER A 192 -21.83 2.16 8.19
CA SER A 192 -23.29 2.09 8.39
C SER A 192 -24.05 3.28 7.79
N GLN A 193 -23.36 4.37 7.41
CA GLN A 193 -24.00 5.61 6.94
C GLN A 193 -23.60 6.00 5.51
N ARG A 194 -22.41 5.63 5.05
CA ARG A 194 -21.85 6.11 3.78
C ARG A 194 -20.72 5.23 3.27
N VAL A 195 -20.36 5.45 2.02
CA VAL A 195 -19.13 4.93 1.41
C VAL A 195 -18.17 6.09 1.25
N LEU A 196 -16.94 5.91 1.71
CA LEU A 196 -15.85 6.86 1.58
C LEU A 196 -14.81 6.27 0.63
N VAL A 197 -14.47 7.02 -0.42
CA VAL A 197 -13.45 6.61 -1.39
C VAL A 197 -12.31 7.61 -1.34
N PHE A 198 -11.12 7.11 -1.06
CA PHE A 198 -9.88 7.86 -1.09
C PHE A 198 -9.12 7.59 -2.38
N SER A 199 -8.59 8.65 -2.99
CA SER A 199 -7.68 8.56 -4.13
C SER A 199 -6.28 9.05 -3.73
N ALA A 200 -5.29 8.16 -3.81
CA ALA A 200 -3.91 8.49 -3.50
C ALA A 200 -3.23 9.35 -4.58
N GLY A 201 -3.79 9.40 -5.80
CA GLY A 201 -3.20 10.15 -6.92
C GLY A 201 -3.28 11.67 -6.75
N ASP A 202 -4.33 12.14 -6.08
CA ASP A 202 -4.62 13.55 -5.81
C ASP A 202 -4.83 13.83 -4.31
N GLY A 203 -4.88 12.79 -3.47
CA GLY A 203 -5.02 12.90 -2.03
C GLY A 203 -6.40 13.37 -1.59
N THR A 204 -7.45 13.00 -2.32
CA THR A 204 -8.82 13.47 -2.07
C THR A 204 -9.71 12.37 -1.52
N TRP A 205 -10.72 12.77 -0.75
CA TRP A 205 -11.80 11.92 -0.28
C TRP A 205 -13.11 12.30 -0.96
N THR A 206 -13.82 11.30 -1.46
CA THR A 206 -15.19 11.42 -1.97
C THR A 206 -16.13 10.65 -1.05
N GLU A 207 -17.31 11.21 -0.83
CA GLU A 207 -18.35 10.62 0.01
C GLU A 207 -19.60 10.34 -0.83
N GLU A 208 -20.16 9.15 -0.66
CA GLU A 208 -21.47 8.76 -1.18
C GLU A 208 -22.35 8.28 -0.02
N LEU A 209 -23.49 8.93 0.19
CA LEU A 209 -24.43 8.52 1.24
C LEU A 209 -25.08 7.20 0.86
N ARG A 210 -25.23 6.30 1.85
CA ARG A 210 -26.04 5.10 1.65
C ARG A 210 -27.52 5.47 1.79
N THR A 211 -28.29 5.19 0.75
CA THR A 211 -29.75 5.14 0.88
C THR A 211 -30.09 3.95 1.78
N LEU A 212 -30.64 4.22 2.96
CA LEU A 212 -31.16 3.16 3.82
C LEU A 212 -32.51 2.75 3.23
N ASP A 213 -32.57 1.55 2.66
CA ASP A 213 -33.83 0.89 2.26
C ASP A 213 -34.60 0.37 3.48
#